data_AF-A0A8S7QV48-F1
#
_entry.id   AF-A0A8S7QV48-F1
#
_cell.length_a   1.000
_cell.length_b   1.000
_cell.length_c   1.000
_cell.angle_alpha   90.00
_cell.angle_beta   90.00
_cell.angle_gamma   90.00
#
_symmetry.space_group_name_H-M   'P 1'
#
loop_
_entity.id
_entity.type
_entity.pdbx_description
1 polymer ?
#
loop_
_entity_poly.entity_id
_entity_poly.type
_entity_poly.pdbx_seq_one_letter_code
_entity_poly.pdbx_strand_id
1 'polypeptide(L)'
;MSRKTQRYSKEFKAEAVRTVLENQLSISEGTSRLSLPEGTLGQWVTAARKGLGTPGSRTVAELESEILQLRKALNEARLERDILNCTGVAEKYALIEQWRQQFPIEAMCQVFGVSRSGYYNWVQHEPSDRKQSDERLKLEIKVAHIRTRETYGTRRLQTELAENGIIVGRDRLARLRKELRLRCKQKRKFRATTNSNHNLPVAPNLLNQTF
;
A
#
# COMPACT_ATOMS: atom_id res chain seq x y z
N MET A 1 -3.85 -68.38 23.92
CA MET A 1 -3.45 -67.20 24.72
C MET A 1 -3.91 -65.94 24.01
N SER A 2 -4.87 -65.20 24.59
CA SER A 2 -5.41 -63.98 24.00
C SER A 2 -4.40 -62.83 24.18
N ARG A 3 -3.83 -62.30 23.08
CA ARG A 3 -2.93 -61.14 23.14
C ARG A 3 -3.76 -59.90 23.43
N LYS A 4 -3.57 -59.28 24.61
CA LYS A 4 -4.14 -57.97 24.92
C LYS A 4 -3.55 -56.93 23.95
N THR A 5 -4.40 -56.33 23.12
CA THR A 5 -4.00 -55.21 22.25
C THR A 5 -3.90 -53.93 23.08
N GLN A 6 -2.68 -53.47 23.33
CA GLN A 6 -2.41 -52.15 23.91
C GLN A 6 -2.88 -51.06 22.93
N ARG A 7 -3.70 -50.11 23.40
CA ARG A 7 -4.25 -49.01 22.60
C ARG A 7 -3.50 -47.72 22.97
N TYR A 8 -2.73 -47.18 22.03
CA TYR A 8 -1.97 -45.94 22.21
C TYR A 8 -2.74 -44.72 21.66
N SER A 9 -2.62 -43.57 22.32
CA SER A 9 -3.22 -42.31 21.87
C SER A 9 -2.57 -41.79 20.58
N LYS A 10 -3.29 -40.95 19.82
CA LYS A 10 -2.81 -40.42 18.54
C LYS A 10 -1.59 -39.50 18.72
N GLU A 11 -1.62 -38.65 19.75
CA GLU A 11 -0.53 -37.72 20.07
C GLU A 11 0.74 -38.45 20.46
N PHE A 12 0.62 -39.49 21.31
CA PHE A 12 1.76 -40.30 21.73
C PHE A 12 2.43 -41.03 20.55
N LYS A 13 1.64 -41.54 19.59
CA LYS A 13 2.20 -42.15 18.36
C LYS A 13 2.97 -41.13 17.52
N ALA A 14 2.46 -39.91 17.41
CA ALA A 14 3.11 -38.83 16.65
C ALA A 14 4.41 -38.38 17.32
N GLU A 15 4.41 -38.23 18.65
CA GLU A 15 5.59 -37.87 19.44
C GLU A 15 6.66 -38.97 19.43
N ALA A 16 6.26 -40.24 19.53
CA ALA A 16 7.17 -41.40 19.44
C ALA A 16 7.90 -41.47 18.09
N VAL A 17 7.23 -41.13 16.99
CA VAL A 17 7.86 -41.08 15.67
C VAL A 17 8.73 -39.83 15.50
N ARG A 18 8.27 -38.68 16.02
CA ARG A 18 9.02 -37.42 15.98
C ARG A 18 10.35 -37.56 16.72
N THR A 19 10.35 -38.13 17.92
CA THR A 19 11.55 -38.35 18.73
C THR A 19 12.59 -39.25 18.05
N VAL A 20 12.17 -40.25 17.28
CA VAL A 20 13.09 -41.12 16.52
C VAL A 20 13.67 -40.41 15.29
N LEU A 21 12.84 -39.65 14.57
CA LEU A 21 13.26 -38.96 13.34
C LEU A 21 14.13 -37.71 13.62
N GLU A 22 13.78 -36.90 14.62
CA GLU A 22 14.51 -35.67 14.97
C GLU A 22 15.86 -35.98 15.65
N ASN A 23 15.90 -36.97 16.54
CA ASN A 23 17.12 -37.33 17.27
C ASN A 23 17.99 -38.37 16.53
N GLN A 24 17.58 -38.81 15.33
CA GLN A 24 18.27 -39.85 14.53
C GLN A 24 18.55 -41.14 15.30
N LEU A 25 17.71 -41.46 16.29
CA LEU A 25 17.89 -42.63 17.14
C LEU A 25 17.64 -43.91 16.36
N SER A 26 18.33 -44.99 16.75
CA SER A 26 17.98 -46.31 16.26
C SER A 26 16.59 -46.72 16.78
N ILE A 27 15.87 -47.57 16.03
CA ILE A 27 14.53 -48.03 16.43
C ILE A 27 14.58 -48.73 17.79
N SER A 28 15.67 -49.44 18.09
CA SER A 28 15.89 -50.13 19.36
C SER A 28 16.06 -49.15 20.52
N GLU A 29 16.88 -48.09 20.37
CA GLU A 29 17.01 -47.04 21.40
C GLU A 29 15.71 -46.28 21.63
N GLY A 30 14.95 -46.02 20.56
CA GLY A 30 13.63 -45.41 20.64
C GLY A 30 12.66 -46.26 21.47
N THR A 31 12.70 -47.59 21.30
CA THR A 31 11.86 -48.49 22.10
C THR A 31 12.27 -48.59 23.56
N SER A 32 13.57 -48.57 23.86
CA SER A 32 14.06 -48.59 25.24
C SER A 32 13.65 -47.33 26.01
N ARG A 33 13.69 -46.15 25.36
CA ARG A 33 13.27 -44.89 25.98
C ARG A 33 11.77 -44.80 26.22
N LEU A 34 10.97 -45.27 25.25
CA LEU A 34 9.51 -45.15 25.30
C LEU A 34 8.81 -46.36 25.90
N SER A 35 9.58 -47.41 26.27
CA SER A 35 9.06 -48.69 26.77
C SER A 35 8.01 -49.31 25.82
N LEU A 36 8.31 -49.34 24.52
CA LEU A 36 7.42 -49.86 23.46
C LEU A 36 7.96 -51.15 22.84
N PRO A 37 7.09 -52.04 22.34
CA PRO A 37 7.55 -53.18 21.53
C PRO A 37 8.20 -52.70 20.21
N GLU A 38 9.36 -53.27 19.86
CA GLU A 38 10.13 -52.93 18.64
C GLU A 38 9.30 -52.99 17.35
N GLY A 39 8.47 -54.02 17.22
CA GLY A 39 7.58 -54.18 16.05
C GLY A 39 6.56 -53.05 15.92
N THR A 40 6.10 -52.48 17.03
CA THR A 40 5.08 -51.42 17.04
C THR A 40 5.68 -50.08 16.63
N LEU A 41 6.81 -49.70 17.22
CA LEU A 41 7.51 -48.45 16.87
C LEU A 41 8.07 -48.52 15.44
N GLY A 42 8.63 -49.66 15.04
CA GLY A 42 9.14 -49.89 13.69
C GLY A 42 8.07 -49.73 12.61
N GLN A 43 6.85 -50.25 12.84
CA GLN A 43 5.71 -50.07 11.94
C GLN A 43 5.29 -48.60 11.80
N TRP A 44 5.32 -47.82 12.89
CA TRP A 44 4.95 -46.40 12.84
C TRP A 44 6.00 -45.54 12.12
N VAL A 45 7.29 -45.81 12.37
CA VAL A 45 8.40 -45.09 11.70
C VAL A 45 8.44 -45.42 10.20
N THR A 46 8.21 -46.68 9.81
CA THR A 46 8.14 -47.05 8.38
C THR A 46 6.92 -46.47 7.68
N ALA A 47 5.76 -46.39 8.33
CA ALA A 47 4.58 -45.70 7.79
C ALA A 47 4.85 -44.20 7.57
N ALA A 48 5.52 -43.54 8.51
CA ALA A 48 5.91 -42.14 8.39
C ALA A 48 6.93 -41.89 7.27
N ARG A 49 7.97 -42.75 7.14
CA ARG A 49 8.96 -42.65 6.04
C ARG A 49 8.37 -42.87 4.66
N LYS A 50 7.30 -43.69 4.54
CA LYS A 50 6.57 -43.90 3.29
C LYS A 50 5.56 -42.78 2.96
N GLY A 51 5.48 -41.72 3.78
CA GLY A 51 4.55 -40.62 3.55
C GLY A 51 3.07 -40.97 3.81
N LEU A 52 2.79 -42.16 4.35
CA LEU A 52 1.42 -42.62 4.67
C LEU A 52 0.85 -41.96 5.93
N GLY A 53 1.53 -40.94 6.46
CA GLY A 53 1.21 -40.30 7.73
C GLY A 53 1.46 -41.25 8.91
N THR A 54 1.84 -40.69 10.06
CA THR A 54 1.77 -41.43 11.32
C THR A 54 0.31 -41.82 11.58
N PRO A 55 0.00 -43.02 12.09
CA PRO A 55 -1.38 -43.38 12.44
C PRO A 55 -1.95 -42.42 13.51
N GLY A 56 -2.65 -41.37 13.07
CA GLY A 56 -3.18 -40.30 13.92
C GLY A 56 -2.74 -38.87 13.58
N SER A 57 -1.78 -38.68 12.66
CA SER A 57 -1.44 -37.36 12.11
C SER A 57 -2.47 -36.98 11.04
N ARG A 58 -2.88 -35.70 11.01
CA ARG A 58 -3.80 -35.19 9.97
C ARG A 58 -3.23 -35.48 8.59
N THR A 59 -4.07 -35.94 7.67
CA THR A 59 -3.63 -36.21 6.30
C THR A 59 -3.20 -34.91 5.62
N VAL A 60 -2.32 -34.99 4.62
CA VAL A 60 -1.86 -33.79 3.88
C VAL A 60 -3.05 -33.02 3.30
N ALA A 61 -4.07 -33.71 2.81
CA ALA A 61 -5.31 -33.11 2.31
C ALA A 61 -6.11 -32.38 3.41
N GLU A 62 -6.16 -32.92 4.64
CA GLU A 62 -6.79 -32.22 5.77
C GLU A 62 -6.04 -30.93 6.11
N LEU A 63 -4.70 -30.98 6.13
CA LEU A 63 -3.87 -29.82 6.38
C LEU A 63 -4.00 -28.76 5.27
N GLU A 64 -4.06 -29.17 4.01
CA GLU A 64 -4.33 -28.27 2.88
C GLU A 64 -5.71 -27.62 2.97
N SER A 65 -6.72 -28.38 3.37
CA SER A 65 -8.08 -27.88 3.58
C SER A 65 -8.13 -26.85 4.72
N GLU A 66 -7.38 -27.10 5.79
CA GLU A 66 -7.26 -26.20 6.94
C GLU A 66 -6.46 -24.95 6.60
N ILE A 67 -5.36 -25.06 5.84
CA ILE A 67 -4.62 -23.90 5.31
C ILE A 67 -5.54 -23.02 4.46
N LEU A 68 -6.39 -23.62 3.62
CA LEU A 68 -7.35 -22.89 2.80
C LEU A 68 -8.41 -22.19 3.67
N GLN A 69 -8.95 -22.87 4.67
CA GLN A 69 -9.91 -22.29 5.63
C GLN A 69 -9.29 -21.15 6.45
N LEU A 70 -8.09 -21.34 6.99
CA LEU A 70 -7.37 -20.33 7.77
C LEU A 70 -7.04 -19.11 6.93
N ARG A 71 -6.60 -19.31 5.68
CA ARG A 71 -6.39 -18.20 4.74
C ARG A 71 -7.68 -17.43 4.49
N LYS A 72 -8.81 -18.12 4.31
CA LYS A 72 -10.12 -17.50 4.14
C LYS A 72 -10.52 -16.67 5.37
N ALA A 73 -10.37 -17.22 6.58
CA ALA A 73 -10.69 -16.52 7.83
C ALA A 73 -9.80 -15.29 8.07
N LEU A 74 -8.49 -15.38 7.79
CA LEU A 74 -7.55 -14.27 7.92
C LEU A 74 -7.92 -13.14 6.93
N ASN A 75 -8.28 -13.52 5.72
CA ASN A 75 -8.74 -12.62 4.67
C ASN A 75 -10.04 -11.88 5.08
N GLU A 76 -11.00 -12.58 5.67
CA GLU A 76 -12.24 -12.00 6.20
C GLU A 76 -11.97 -11.01 7.36
N ALA A 77 -11.16 -11.40 8.34
CA ALA A 77 -10.79 -10.54 9.46
C ALA A 77 -10.01 -9.27 9.03
N ARG A 78 -9.18 -9.36 7.98
CA ARG A 78 -8.49 -8.19 7.42
C ARG A 78 -9.47 -7.20 6.79
N LEU A 79 -10.47 -7.70 6.07
CA LEU A 79 -11.52 -6.87 5.50
C LEU A 79 -12.29 -6.15 6.63
N GLU A 80 -12.69 -6.85 7.68
CA GLU A 80 -13.44 -6.29 8.82
C GLU A 80 -12.70 -5.16 9.54
N ARG A 81 -11.39 -5.31 9.79
CA ARG A 81 -10.58 -4.28 10.44
C ARG A 81 -10.57 -2.97 9.63
N ASP A 82 -10.44 -3.07 8.32
CA ASP A 82 -10.25 -1.90 7.47
C ASP A 82 -11.58 -1.23 7.07
N ILE A 83 -12.72 -1.93 7.19
CA ILE A 83 -14.08 -1.33 7.16
C ILE A 83 -14.21 -0.22 8.21
N LEU A 84 -13.70 -0.43 9.43
CA LEU A 84 -13.81 0.54 10.52
C LEU A 84 -13.04 1.84 10.23
N ASN A 85 -12.06 1.82 9.32
CA ASN A 85 -11.19 2.95 9.03
C ASN A 85 -11.61 3.78 7.80
N CYS A 86 -12.56 3.32 6.99
CA CYS A 86 -12.97 4.03 5.78
C CYS A 86 -14.32 4.74 5.96
N THR A 87 -14.29 6.08 5.86
CA THR A 87 -15.46 6.93 6.12
C THR A 87 -16.18 7.34 4.84
N GLY A 88 -15.44 7.47 3.72
CA GLY A 88 -15.99 7.91 2.44
C GLY A 88 -16.31 6.76 1.46
N VAL A 89 -17.39 6.91 0.68
CA VAL A 89 -17.75 5.97 -0.40
C VAL A 89 -16.64 5.87 -1.46
N ALA A 90 -15.98 6.99 -1.79
CA ALA A 90 -14.85 7.00 -2.71
C ALA A 90 -13.61 6.29 -2.15
N GLU A 91 -13.37 6.38 -0.84
CA GLU A 91 -12.27 5.67 -0.16
C GLU A 91 -12.53 4.17 -0.16
N LYS A 92 -13.78 3.76 0.10
CA LYS A 92 -14.22 2.36 -0.01
C LYS A 92 -13.99 1.82 -1.43
N TYR A 93 -14.40 2.56 -2.47
CA TYR A 93 -14.13 2.12 -3.84
C TYR A 93 -12.64 2.06 -4.18
N ALA A 94 -11.82 2.98 -3.66
CA ALA A 94 -10.37 2.93 -3.84
C ALA A 94 -9.71 1.71 -3.18
N LEU A 95 -10.17 1.31 -1.99
CA LEU A 95 -9.72 0.08 -1.33
C LEU A 95 -10.15 -1.18 -2.09
N ILE A 96 -11.39 -1.21 -2.59
CA ILE A 96 -11.88 -2.29 -3.46
C ILE A 96 -11.00 -2.43 -4.70
N GLU A 97 -10.62 -1.31 -5.33
CA GLU A 97 -9.74 -1.30 -6.50
C GLU A 97 -8.34 -1.83 -6.16
N GLN A 98 -7.78 -1.44 -5.02
CA GLN A 98 -6.46 -1.90 -4.56
C GLN A 98 -6.43 -3.42 -4.33
N TRP A 99 -7.54 -4.01 -3.89
CA TRP A 99 -7.63 -5.41 -3.49
C TRP A 99 -8.37 -6.31 -4.48
N ARG A 100 -8.76 -5.79 -5.66
CA ARG A 100 -9.50 -6.52 -6.68
C ARG A 100 -8.87 -7.85 -7.13
N GLN A 101 -7.56 -8.00 -6.97
CA GLN A 101 -6.83 -9.23 -7.30
C GLN A 101 -6.83 -10.27 -6.18
N GLN A 102 -6.99 -9.82 -4.93
CA GLN A 102 -6.92 -10.68 -3.74
C GLN A 102 -8.30 -11.16 -3.30
N PHE A 103 -9.35 -10.38 -3.59
CA PHE A 103 -10.71 -10.67 -3.14
C PHE A 103 -11.73 -10.47 -4.27
N PRO A 104 -12.83 -11.25 -4.27
CA PRO A 104 -13.97 -10.98 -5.15
C PRO A 104 -14.58 -9.60 -4.84
N ILE A 105 -14.85 -8.82 -5.89
CA ILE A 105 -15.46 -7.48 -5.77
C ILE A 105 -16.81 -7.55 -5.06
N GLU A 106 -17.60 -8.59 -5.31
CA GLU A 106 -18.91 -8.78 -4.68
C GLU A 106 -18.84 -8.89 -3.16
N ALA A 107 -17.90 -9.71 -2.67
CA ALA A 107 -17.68 -9.87 -1.23
C ALA A 107 -17.25 -8.55 -0.59
N MET A 108 -16.31 -7.82 -1.23
CA MET A 108 -15.87 -6.52 -0.72
C MET A 108 -16.99 -5.47 -0.73
N CYS A 109 -17.83 -5.42 -1.77
CA CYS A 109 -18.96 -4.50 -1.82
C CYS A 109 -19.97 -4.75 -0.69
N GLN A 110 -20.27 -6.02 -0.38
CA GLN A 110 -21.15 -6.39 0.74
C GLN A 110 -20.55 -5.95 2.08
N VAL A 111 -19.28 -6.27 2.29
CA VAL A 111 -18.47 -5.93 3.47
C VAL A 111 -18.42 -4.41 3.70
N PHE A 112 -18.14 -3.61 2.67
CA PHE A 112 -18.08 -2.15 2.78
C PHE A 112 -19.46 -1.46 2.76
N GLY A 113 -20.54 -2.20 2.49
CA GLY A 113 -21.90 -1.67 2.38
C GLY A 113 -22.11 -0.74 1.18
N VAL A 114 -21.47 -1.02 0.04
CA VAL A 114 -21.54 -0.20 -1.18
C VAL A 114 -22.09 -1.00 -2.37
N SER A 115 -22.68 -0.33 -3.35
CA SER A 115 -23.26 -1.02 -4.51
C SER A 115 -22.19 -1.40 -5.53
N ARG A 116 -22.34 -2.60 -6.13
CA ARG A 116 -21.45 -3.09 -7.18
C ARG A 116 -21.50 -2.21 -8.43
N SER A 117 -22.70 -1.76 -8.82
CA SER A 117 -22.89 -0.82 -9.93
C SER A 117 -22.24 0.53 -9.65
N GLY A 118 -22.28 1.02 -8.40
CA GLY A 118 -21.60 2.23 -7.99
C GLY A 118 -20.07 2.12 -8.08
N TYR A 119 -19.49 0.98 -7.70
CA TYR A 119 -18.07 0.71 -7.88
C TYR A 119 -17.68 0.75 -9.37
N TYR A 120 -18.40 0.01 -10.24
CA TYR A 120 -18.07 0.03 -11.67
C TYR A 120 -18.30 1.39 -12.31
N ASN A 121 -19.31 2.14 -11.91
CA ASN A 121 -19.48 3.54 -12.33
C ASN A 121 -18.30 4.40 -11.87
N TRP A 122 -17.79 4.19 -10.65
CA TRP A 122 -16.62 4.90 -10.14
C TRP A 122 -15.32 4.54 -10.88
N VAL A 123 -15.12 3.26 -11.23
CA VAL A 123 -13.99 2.81 -12.04
C VAL A 123 -14.05 3.37 -13.46
N GLN A 124 -15.25 3.35 -14.05
CA GLN A 124 -15.51 3.83 -15.40
C GLN A 124 -15.81 5.34 -15.42
N HIS A 125 -15.72 6.04 -14.29
CA HIS A 125 -16.09 7.45 -14.25
C HIS A 125 -15.08 8.25 -15.03
N GLU A 126 -15.46 8.60 -16.26
CA GLU A 126 -14.74 9.58 -17.04
C GLU A 126 -14.71 10.91 -16.27
N PRO A 127 -13.60 11.67 -16.38
CA PRO A 127 -13.56 13.00 -15.82
C PRO A 127 -14.72 13.81 -16.42
N SER A 128 -15.54 14.44 -15.57
CA SER A 128 -16.59 15.36 -16.02
C SER A 128 -16.02 16.38 -17.02
N ASP A 129 -16.82 16.83 -17.99
CA ASP A 129 -16.44 17.87 -18.96
C ASP A 129 -15.76 19.07 -18.32
N ARG A 130 -16.23 19.46 -17.12
CA ARG A 130 -15.61 20.53 -16.34
C ARG A 130 -14.19 20.18 -15.91
N LYS A 131 -13.96 18.96 -15.42
CA LYS A 131 -12.64 18.46 -15.03
C LYS A 131 -11.72 18.32 -16.25
N GLN A 132 -12.23 17.83 -17.39
CA GLN A 132 -11.47 17.78 -18.63
C GLN A 132 -11.05 19.18 -19.11
N SER A 133 -11.99 20.14 -19.13
CA SER A 133 -11.67 21.51 -19.51
C SER A 133 -10.72 22.19 -18.52
N ASP A 134 -10.82 21.90 -17.22
CA ASP A 134 -9.86 22.36 -16.21
C ASP A 134 -8.46 21.76 -16.44
N GLU A 135 -8.34 20.48 -16.79
CA GLU A 135 -7.04 19.86 -17.11
C GLU A 135 -6.40 20.45 -18.38
N ARG A 136 -7.18 20.66 -19.44
CA ARG A 136 -6.71 21.38 -20.65
C ARG A 136 -6.22 22.79 -20.29
N LEU A 137 -7.02 23.51 -19.51
CA LEU A 137 -6.67 24.85 -19.06
C LEU A 137 -5.44 24.87 -18.14
N LYS A 138 -5.24 23.87 -17.28
CA LYS A 138 -4.04 23.73 -16.45
C LYS A 138 -2.77 23.65 -17.29
N LEU A 139 -2.81 22.95 -18.42
CA LEU A 139 -1.68 22.88 -19.35
C LEU A 139 -1.36 24.26 -19.93
N GLU A 140 -2.37 24.95 -20.44
CA GLU A 140 -2.22 26.31 -20.99
C GLU A 140 -1.69 27.31 -19.95
N ILE A 141 -2.18 27.23 -18.72
CA ILE A 141 -1.69 28.04 -17.59
C ILE A 141 -0.20 27.78 -17.35
N LYS A 142 0.26 26.53 -17.38
CA LYS A 142 1.68 26.20 -17.20
C LYS A 142 2.53 26.77 -18.33
N VAL A 143 2.09 26.58 -19.58
CA VAL A 143 2.78 27.10 -20.76
C VAL A 143 2.91 28.62 -20.69
N ALA A 144 1.80 29.33 -20.43
CA ALA A 144 1.80 30.78 -20.29
C ALA A 144 2.65 31.25 -19.08
N HIS A 145 2.67 30.50 -17.98
CA HIS A 145 3.50 30.81 -16.81
C HIS A 145 5.00 30.71 -17.12
N ILE A 146 5.42 29.67 -17.85
CA ILE A 146 6.81 29.50 -18.29
C ILE A 146 7.18 30.59 -19.31
N ARG A 147 6.32 30.85 -20.30
CA ARG A 147 6.50 31.89 -21.32
C ARG A 147 6.76 33.27 -20.70
N THR A 148 6.03 33.59 -19.65
CA THR A 148 6.13 34.87 -18.92
C THR A 148 7.23 34.89 -17.84
N ARG A 149 8.16 33.92 -17.90
CA ARG A 149 9.28 33.75 -16.95
C ARG A 149 8.83 33.69 -15.49
N GLU A 150 7.64 33.14 -15.27
CA GLU A 150 7.02 32.98 -13.95
C GLU A 150 6.73 34.31 -13.22
N THR A 151 6.71 35.44 -13.93
CA THR A 151 6.52 36.75 -13.31
C THR A 151 5.04 37.14 -13.18
N TYR A 152 4.19 36.64 -14.07
CA TYR A 152 2.81 37.11 -14.19
C TYR A 152 1.91 36.49 -13.11
N GLY A 153 1.20 37.37 -12.39
CA GLY A 153 0.11 37.05 -11.48
C GLY A 153 -1.19 36.73 -12.21
N THR A 154 -2.24 36.32 -11.49
CA THR A 154 -3.54 35.93 -12.07
C THR A 154 -4.11 36.98 -13.01
N ARG A 155 -4.04 38.28 -12.66
CA ARG A 155 -4.56 39.37 -13.50
C ARG A 155 -3.84 39.47 -14.84
N ARG A 156 -2.51 39.53 -14.83
CA ARG A 156 -1.71 39.65 -16.07
C ARG A 156 -1.78 38.38 -16.91
N LEU A 157 -1.80 37.23 -16.25
CA LEU A 157 -1.91 35.94 -16.93
C LEU A 157 -3.29 35.75 -17.59
N GLN A 158 -4.36 36.34 -17.03
CA GLN A 158 -5.68 36.33 -17.66
C GLN A 158 -5.67 37.09 -18.99
N THR A 159 -5.06 38.27 -19.03
CA THR A 159 -4.89 39.04 -20.27
C THR A 159 -4.07 38.28 -21.30
N GLU A 160 -2.94 37.71 -20.87
CA GLU A 160 -2.07 36.88 -21.73
C GLU A 160 -2.82 35.67 -22.32
N LEU A 161 -3.65 35.00 -21.51
CA LEU A 161 -4.47 33.87 -21.99
C LEU A 161 -5.56 34.34 -22.96
N ALA A 162 -6.18 35.48 -22.70
CA ALA A 162 -7.19 36.07 -23.59
C ALA A 162 -6.58 36.46 -24.96
N GLU A 163 -5.34 36.95 -24.99
CA GLU A 163 -4.59 37.23 -26.22
C GLU A 163 -4.33 35.96 -27.06
N ASN A 164 -4.20 34.79 -26.41
CA ASN A 164 -4.12 33.50 -27.11
C ASN A 164 -5.51 32.88 -27.39
N GLY A 165 -6.61 33.63 -27.24
CA GLY A 165 -7.98 33.17 -27.49
C GLY A 165 -8.62 32.37 -26.36
N ILE A 166 -8.01 32.30 -25.17
CA ILE A 166 -8.52 31.52 -24.03
C ILE A 166 -9.19 32.47 -23.01
N ILE A 167 -10.52 32.51 -23.03
CA ILE A 167 -11.30 33.35 -22.12
C ILE A 167 -11.62 32.58 -20.83
N VAL A 168 -11.07 33.05 -19.70
CA VAL A 168 -11.24 32.39 -18.40
C VAL A 168 -11.49 33.42 -17.31
N GLY A 169 -12.43 33.11 -16.40
CA GLY A 169 -12.69 33.91 -15.22
C GLY A 169 -11.53 33.89 -14.21
N ARG A 170 -11.26 35.05 -13.60
CA ARG A 170 -10.12 35.26 -12.68
C ARG A 170 -10.09 34.25 -11.52
N ASP A 171 -11.23 33.92 -10.93
CA ASP A 171 -11.28 33.04 -9.76
C ASP A 171 -11.03 31.57 -10.14
N ARG A 172 -11.51 31.14 -11.31
CA ARG A 172 -11.18 29.82 -11.89
C ARG A 172 -9.67 29.72 -12.13
N LEU A 173 -9.08 30.75 -12.73
CA LEU A 173 -7.64 30.82 -12.95
C LEU A 173 -6.84 30.79 -11.63
N ALA A 174 -7.27 31.56 -10.63
CA ALA A 174 -6.63 31.59 -9.31
C ALA A 174 -6.68 30.22 -8.61
N ARG A 175 -7.83 29.55 -8.64
CA ARG A 175 -8.01 28.20 -8.08
C ARG A 175 -7.07 27.19 -8.76
N LEU A 176 -7.09 27.09 -10.09
CA LEU A 176 -6.26 26.14 -10.83
C LEU A 176 -4.76 26.40 -10.63
N ARG A 177 -4.38 27.67 -10.55
CA ARG A 177 -2.99 28.06 -10.28
C ARG A 177 -2.54 27.64 -8.87
N LYS A 178 -3.43 27.73 -7.88
CA LYS A 178 -3.18 27.25 -6.51
C LYS A 178 -3.05 25.72 -6.48
N GLU A 179 -3.92 24.99 -7.18
CA GLU A 179 -3.83 23.53 -7.33
C GLU A 179 -2.49 23.10 -7.93
N LEU A 180 -2.02 23.82 -8.95
CA LEU A 180 -0.72 23.60 -9.59
C LEU A 180 0.49 24.09 -8.79
N ARG A 181 0.27 24.72 -7.62
CA ARG A 181 1.30 25.32 -6.76
C ARG A 181 2.19 26.35 -7.47
N LEU A 182 1.68 27.02 -8.52
CA LEU A 182 2.45 28.01 -9.30
C LEU A 182 2.48 29.37 -8.59
N ARG A 183 3.68 29.85 -8.26
CA ARG A 183 3.90 31.15 -7.60
C ARG A 183 4.64 32.11 -8.53
N CYS A 184 4.36 33.40 -8.40
CA CYS A 184 5.16 34.38 -9.12
C CYS A 184 6.57 34.48 -8.53
N LYS A 185 7.58 34.57 -9.38
CA LYS A 185 8.92 35.01 -8.96
C LYS A 185 8.84 36.47 -8.49
N GLN A 186 9.20 36.68 -7.23
CA GLN A 186 9.34 38.02 -6.68
C GLN A 186 10.73 38.56 -7.00
N LYS A 187 10.82 39.83 -7.40
CA LYS A 187 12.10 40.53 -7.52
C LYS A 187 12.73 40.59 -6.12
N ARG A 188 13.99 40.15 -6.00
CA ARG A 188 14.72 40.29 -4.73
C ARG A 188 14.85 41.77 -4.40
N LYS A 189 14.60 42.14 -3.14
CA LYS A 189 14.85 43.50 -2.67
C LYS A 189 16.33 43.81 -2.90
N PHE A 190 16.61 44.93 -3.56
CA PHE A 190 17.98 45.42 -3.67
C PHE A 190 18.51 45.71 -2.26
N ARG A 191 19.68 45.16 -1.93
CA ARG A 191 20.36 45.40 -0.66
C ARG A 191 21.63 46.15 -0.98
N ALA A 192 21.69 47.43 -0.60
CA ALA A 192 22.94 48.18 -0.65
C ALA A 192 23.94 47.49 0.29
N THR A 193 25.03 46.99 -0.27
CA THR A 193 26.14 46.38 0.48
C THR A 193 27.01 47.45 1.13
N THR A 194 27.02 48.64 0.54
CA THR A 194 27.76 49.80 1.03
C THR A 194 26.84 50.67 1.86
N ASN A 195 27.17 50.86 3.14
CA ASN A 195 26.58 51.91 3.94
C ASN A 195 27.44 53.17 3.79
N SER A 196 27.05 54.11 2.93
CA SER A 196 27.76 55.39 2.76
C SER A 196 27.64 56.30 3.99
N ASN A 197 26.71 56.03 4.90
CA ASN A 197 26.55 56.74 6.16
C ASN A 197 27.22 55.96 7.31
N HIS A 198 28.56 55.95 7.29
CA HIS A 198 29.39 55.32 8.32
C HIS A 198 30.44 56.30 8.87
N ASN A 199 30.89 56.06 10.09
CA ASN A 199 31.97 56.85 10.72
C ASN A 199 33.37 56.30 10.41
N LEU A 200 33.51 55.33 9.49
CA LEU A 200 34.81 54.85 9.03
C LEU A 200 35.47 55.88 8.10
N PRO A 201 36.81 55.94 8.03
CA PRO A 201 37.51 56.88 7.17
C PRO A 201 37.15 56.67 5.70
N VAL A 202 36.64 57.72 5.07
CA VAL A 202 36.31 57.77 3.64
C VAL A 202 37.53 58.30 2.88
N ALA A 203 37.95 57.58 1.83
CA ALA A 203 39.03 58.06 0.97
C ALA A 203 38.60 59.35 0.23
N PRO A 204 39.45 60.38 0.14
CA PRO A 204 39.10 61.63 -0.53
C PRO A 204 38.87 61.43 -2.02
N ASN A 205 37.81 62.05 -2.57
CA ASN A 205 37.51 62.04 -4.00
C ASN A 205 38.46 62.99 -4.76
N LEU A 206 39.67 62.54 -5.06
CA LEU A 206 40.70 63.34 -5.72
C LEU A 206 40.34 63.76 -7.16
N LEU A 207 39.36 63.11 -7.78
CA LEU A 207 38.94 63.35 -9.17
C LEU A 207 37.69 64.24 -9.28
N ASN A 208 37.09 64.65 -8.14
CA ASN A 208 35.87 65.47 -8.09
C ASN A 208 34.71 64.94 -8.97
N GLN A 209 34.55 63.62 -9.06
CA GLN A 209 33.46 63.00 -9.83
C GLN A 209 32.17 62.88 -9.01
N THR A 210 31.01 62.97 -9.69
CA THR A 210 29.68 62.73 -9.11
C THR A 210 29.30 61.25 -9.25
N PHE A 211 29.08 60.55 -8.13
CA PHE A 211 28.73 59.11 -8.07
C PHE A 211 27.31 58.88 -7.54
#